data_AF-A0A848UJJ0-F1
#
_entry.id   AF-A0A848UJJ0-F1
#
_cell.length_a   1.000
_cell.length_b   1.000
_cell.length_c   1.000
_cell.angle_alpha   90.00
_cell.angle_beta   90.00
_cell.angle_gamma   90.00
#
_symmetry.space_group_name_H-M   'P 1'
#
loop_
_entity.id
_entity.type
_entity.pdbx_description
1 polymer ?
#
loop_
_entity_poly.entity_id
_entity_poly.type
_entity_poly.pdbx_seq_one_letter_code
_entity_poly.pdbx_strand_id
1 'polypeptide(L)'
;HAPSDAARPLRRALPIPGGVLGDSEAATEYLLRSGGSVLVDGYNVAKLGWPGLELERQRAVLLDALENLVRRLGCDLTVVFDGADVVGATADRRRVVRVVYSPAGVLADDVIRDEVDRLPAARPVVVVTNDRQIVTDVRAKGANTLSSDQLLTQLR
;
A
#
# COMPACT_ATOMS: atom_id res chain seq x y z
N HIS A 1 12.87 -11.80 35.89
CA HIS A 1 12.12 -10.60 35.45
C HIS A 1 11.75 -10.83 33.99
N ALA A 2 10.50 -11.20 33.71
CA ALA A 2 9.96 -11.15 32.35
C ALA A 2 9.74 -9.66 31.99
N PRO A 3 9.95 -9.24 30.74
CA PRO A 3 9.60 -7.88 30.35
C PRO A 3 8.07 -7.73 30.46
N SER A 4 7.64 -6.68 31.16
CA SER A 4 6.26 -6.24 31.19
C SER A 4 5.78 -6.02 29.77
N ASP A 5 4.73 -6.74 29.38
CA ASP A 5 4.02 -6.61 28.12
C ASP A 5 3.25 -5.28 28.12
N ALA A 6 3.99 -4.17 28.01
CA ALA A 6 3.40 -2.86 27.82
C ALA A 6 2.71 -2.89 26.45
N ALA A 7 1.38 -2.95 26.45
CA ALA A 7 0.57 -2.99 25.25
C ALA A 7 1.07 -1.90 24.28
N ARG A 8 1.56 -2.32 23.11
CA ARG A 8 2.04 -1.37 22.10
C ARG A 8 0.93 -0.39 21.80
N PRO A 9 1.21 0.94 21.77
CA PRO A 9 0.19 1.91 21.41
C PRO A 9 -0.40 1.55 20.05
N LEU A 10 -1.71 1.42 19.97
CA LEU A 10 -2.41 1.14 18.73
C LEU A 10 -2.42 2.39 17.85
N ARG A 11 -2.12 2.22 16.56
CA ARG A 11 -2.27 3.27 15.55
C ARG A 11 -3.73 3.70 15.45
N ARG A 12 -3.96 4.98 15.16
CA ARG A 12 -5.30 5.53 14.90
C ARG A 12 -5.51 5.79 13.42
N ALA A 13 -6.56 5.20 12.87
CA ALA A 13 -6.99 5.50 11.50
C ALA A 13 -7.41 6.96 11.39
N LEU A 14 -7.06 7.60 10.28
CA LEU A 14 -7.47 8.97 9.99
C LEU A 14 -8.98 9.02 9.75
N PRO A 15 -9.69 9.99 10.35
CA PRO A 15 -11.08 10.23 10.02
C PRO A 15 -11.18 10.76 8.59
N ILE A 16 -12.11 10.22 7.80
CA ILE A 16 -12.47 10.83 6.52
C ILE A 16 -13.28 12.10 6.83
N PRO A 17 -12.94 13.26 6.22
CA PRO A 17 -13.69 14.50 6.44
C PRO A 17 -15.20 14.31 6.21
N GLY A 18 -16.01 14.76 7.17
CA GLY A 18 -17.46 14.64 7.11
C GLY A 18 -18.03 15.37 5.89
N GLY A 19 -18.72 14.64 5.02
CA GLY A 19 -19.28 15.14 3.75
C GLY A 19 -18.73 14.43 2.51
N VAL A 20 -17.66 13.65 2.67
CA VAL A 20 -17.04 12.87 1.61
C VAL A 20 -17.40 11.39 1.82
N LEU A 21 -18.03 10.75 0.83
CA LEU A 21 -18.27 9.31 0.90
C LEU A 21 -16.91 8.59 0.96
N GLY A 22 -16.80 7.58 1.83
CA GLY A 22 -15.52 6.88 2.05
C GLY A 22 -14.96 6.18 0.80
N ASP A 23 -15.79 5.99 -0.22
CA ASP A 23 -15.44 5.44 -1.53
C ASP A 23 -15.10 6.50 -2.59
N SER A 24 -15.33 7.78 -2.31
CA SER A 24 -15.16 8.85 -3.30
C SER A 24 -13.70 9.17 -3.62
N GLU A 25 -13.49 9.78 -4.78
CA GLU A 25 -12.19 10.25 -5.25
C GLU A 25 -11.55 11.24 -4.27
N ALA A 26 -12.33 12.17 -3.72
CA ALA A 26 -11.84 13.15 -2.75
C ALA A 26 -11.37 12.51 -1.42
N ALA A 27 -12.04 11.46 -0.93
CA ALA A 27 -11.59 10.73 0.25
C ALA A 27 -10.28 9.99 -0.01
N THR A 28 -10.19 9.40 -1.21
CA THR A 28 -9.00 8.69 -1.67
C THR A 28 -7.80 9.64 -1.72
N GLU A 29 -7.94 10.78 -2.41
CA GLU A 29 -6.87 11.78 -2.50
C GLU A 29 -6.49 12.32 -1.11
N TYR A 30 -7.47 12.61 -0.24
CA TYR A 30 -7.21 13.05 1.14
C TYR A 30 -6.33 12.06 1.91
N LEU A 31 -6.65 10.76 1.85
CA LEU A 31 -5.86 9.73 2.52
C LEU A 31 -4.44 9.64 1.96
N LEU A 32 -4.29 9.73 0.64
CA LEU A 32 -2.98 9.72 -0.02
C LEU A 32 -2.14 10.95 0.37
N ARG A 33 -2.75 12.12 0.53
CA ARG A 33 -2.07 13.38 0.91
C ARG A 33 -1.81 13.53 2.41
N SER A 34 -2.27 12.59 3.24
CA SER A 34 -2.24 12.71 4.70
C SER A 34 -0.85 12.73 5.34
N GLY A 35 0.23 12.54 4.56
CA GLY A 35 1.59 12.38 5.06
C GLY A 35 1.87 11.02 5.73
N GLY A 36 0.88 10.13 5.75
CA GLY A 36 1.02 8.74 6.17
C GLY A 36 1.85 7.90 5.19
N SER A 37 2.20 6.69 5.62
CA SER A 37 2.79 5.69 4.72
C SER A 37 1.68 4.97 3.96
N VAL A 38 1.82 4.87 2.65
CA VAL A 38 0.90 4.16 1.75
C VAL A 38 1.55 2.83 1.36
N LEU A 39 0.87 1.72 1.66
CA LEU A 39 1.30 0.37 1.29
C LEU A 39 0.38 -0.15 0.20
N VAL A 40 0.94 -0.57 -0.94
CA VAL A 40 0.18 -1.02 -2.10
C VAL A 40 0.47 -2.48 -2.41
N ASP A 41 -0.59 -3.27 -2.57
CA ASP A 41 -0.51 -4.60 -3.16
C ASP A 41 -0.30 -4.50 -4.68
N GLY A 42 0.93 -4.72 -5.12
CA GLY A 42 1.36 -4.40 -6.48
C GLY A 42 0.68 -5.23 -7.56
N TYR A 43 0.61 -6.55 -7.42
CA TYR A 43 0.03 -7.40 -8.47
C TYR A 43 -1.49 -7.28 -8.54
N ASN A 44 -2.17 -7.09 -7.41
CA ASN A 44 -3.61 -6.89 -7.44
C ASN A 44 -3.97 -5.59 -8.19
N VAL A 45 -3.26 -4.50 -7.95
CA VAL A 45 -3.47 -3.25 -8.69
C VAL A 45 -3.06 -3.38 -10.16
N ALA A 46 -1.91 -4.01 -10.44
CA ALA A 46 -1.38 -4.10 -11.80
C ALA A 46 -2.28 -4.97 -12.72
N LYS A 47 -2.75 -6.12 -12.21
CA LYS A 47 -3.68 -7.01 -12.93
C LYS A 47 -5.03 -6.35 -13.19
N LEU A 48 -5.49 -5.52 -12.27
CA LEU A 48 -6.75 -4.78 -12.42
C LEU A 48 -6.63 -3.62 -13.42
N GLY A 49 -5.54 -2.86 -13.38
CA GLY A 49 -5.33 -1.69 -14.25
C GLY A 49 -4.94 -2.04 -15.68
N TRP A 50 -4.18 -3.13 -15.87
CA TRP A 50 -3.62 -3.51 -17.17
C TRP A 50 -3.71 -5.02 -17.46
N PRO A 51 -4.91 -5.63 -17.41
CA PRO A 51 -5.09 -7.09 -17.49
C PRO A 51 -4.57 -7.70 -18.80
N GLY A 52 -4.49 -6.93 -19.89
CA GLY A 52 -4.04 -7.40 -21.20
C GLY A 52 -2.52 -7.36 -21.43
N LEU A 53 -1.73 -6.91 -20.44
CA LEU A 53 -0.27 -6.88 -20.54
C LEU A 53 0.35 -8.09 -19.84
N GLU A 54 1.54 -8.49 -20.25
CA GLU A 54 2.35 -9.49 -19.54
C GLU A 54 2.76 -8.99 -18.14
N LEU A 55 2.95 -9.89 -17.18
CA LEU A 55 3.23 -9.54 -15.76
C LEU A 55 4.39 -8.56 -15.58
N GLU A 56 5.49 -8.74 -16.31
CA GLU A 56 6.64 -7.83 -16.27
C GLU A 56 6.24 -6.42 -16.70
N ARG A 57 5.44 -6.32 -17.78
CA ARG A 57 4.97 -5.04 -18.31
C ARG A 57 3.92 -4.42 -17.40
N GLN A 58 2.99 -5.20 -16.83
CA GLN A 58 2.02 -4.75 -15.83
C GLN A 58 2.74 -4.08 -14.64
N ARG A 59 3.79 -4.73 -14.12
CA ARG A 59 4.62 -4.17 -13.05
C ARG A 59 5.29 -2.86 -13.46
N ALA A 60 5.90 -2.80 -14.64
CA ALA A 60 6.56 -1.59 -15.13
C ALA A 60 5.60 -0.40 -15.24
N VAL A 61 4.44 -0.59 -15.89
CA VAL A 61 3.46 0.49 -16.06
C VAL A 61 2.84 0.93 -14.73
N LEU A 62 2.63 0.01 -13.79
CA LEU A 62 2.18 0.36 -12.44
C LEU A 62 3.22 1.23 -11.73
N LEU A 63 4.49 0.82 -11.74
CA LEU A 63 5.56 1.58 -11.08
C LEU A 63 5.68 3.00 -11.65
N ASP A 64 5.59 3.16 -12.96
CA ASP A 64 5.66 4.47 -13.60
C ASP A 64 4.44 5.35 -13.23
N ALA A 65 3.24 4.75 -13.16
CA ALA A 65 2.04 5.46 -12.73
C ALA A 65 2.12 5.90 -11.25
N LEU A 66 2.65 5.04 -10.38
CA LEU A 66 2.85 5.35 -8.96
C LEU A 66 3.91 6.43 -8.75
N GLU A 67 4.98 6.45 -9.53
CA GLU A 67 5.98 7.52 -9.51
C GLU A 67 5.35 8.89 -9.82
N ASN A 68 4.49 8.96 -10.84
CA ASN A 68 3.76 10.17 -11.17
C ASN A 68 2.81 10.59 -10.04
N LEU A 69 2.10 9.63 -9.45
CA LEU A 69 1.22 9.87 -8.31
C LEU A 69 1.99 10.45 -7.11
N VAL A 70 3.12 9.84 -6.73
CA VAL A 70 3.95 10.30 -5.61
C VAL A 70 4.48 11.70 -5.88
N ARG A 71 4.92 12.02 -7.10
CA ARG A 71 5.35 13.38 -7.46
C ARG A 71 4.22 14.41 -7.38
N ARG A 72 2.99 14.02 -7.72
CA ARG A 72 1.80 14.90 -7.68
C ARG A 72 1.26 15.11 -6.27
N LEU A 73 1.27 14.07 -5.44
CA LEU A 73 0.62 14.06 -4.12
C LEU A 73 1.59 14.20 -2.95
N GLY A 74 2.87 13.91 -3.14
CA GLY A 74 3.90 13.94 -2.09
C GLY A 74 3.76 12.82 -1.05
N CYS A 75 3.13 11.70 -1.41
CA CYS A 75 2.89 10.59 -0.49
C CYS A 75 4.12 9.68 -0.33
N ASP A 76 4.30 9.10 0.86
CA ASP A 76 5.34 8.09 1.12
C ASP A 76 4.79 6.70 0.74
N LEU A 77 5.08 6.26 -0.49
CA LEU A 77 4.48 5.06 -1.07
C LEU A 77 5.47 3.90 -1.16
N THR A 78 5.06 2.77 -0.60
CA THR A 78 5.71 1.46 -0.77
C THR A 78 4.78 0.51 -1.50
N VAL A 79 5.26 -0.09 -2.58
CA VAL A 79 4.56 -1.16 -3.29
C VAL A 79 5.21 -2.50 -2.97
N VAL A 80 4.38 -3.49 -2.65
CA VAL A 80 4.77 -4.86 -2.33
C VAL A 80 4.37 -5.77 -3.48
N PHE A 81 5.33 -6.51 -4.03
CA PHE A 81 5.08 -7.55 -5.02
C PHE A 81 5.40 -8.93 -4.44
N ASP A 82 4.70 -9.96 -4.91
CA ASP A 82 5.07 -11.34 -4.65
C ASP A 82 6.41 -11.64 -5.34
N GLY A 83 7.41 -12.06 -4.57
CA GLY A 83 8.77 -12.32 -5.05
C GLY A 83 8.90 -13.59 -5.89
N ALA A 84 7.91 -14.49 -5.86
CA ALA A 84 7.91 -15.68 -6.72
C ALA A 84 7.89 -15.33 -8.21
N ASP A 85 7.33 -14.17 -8.56
CA ASP A 85 7.12 -13.73 -9.95
C ASP A 85 8.28 -12.88 -10.51
N VAL A 86 9.39 -12.74 -9.77
CA VAL A 86 10.40 -11.72 -10.03
C VAL A 86 11.79 -12.34 -10.24
N VAL A 87 12.02 -12.85 -11.46
CA VAL A 87 13.36 -13.22 -11.92
C VAL A 87 14.06 -11.97 -12.45
N GLY A 88 15.13 -11.53 -11.77
CA GLY A 88 16.04 -10.51 -12.31
C GLY A 88 15.67 -9.03 -12.06
N ALA A 89 14.72 -8.72 -11.17
CA ALA A 89 14.51 -7.33 -10.79
C ALA A 89 15.63 -6.82 -9.88
N THR A 90 16.66 -6.23 -10.47
CA THR A 90 17.50 -5.29 -9.75
C THR A 90 16.62 -4.17 -9.18
N ALA A 91 16.69 -3.96 -7.86
CA ALA A 91 16.09 -2.80 -7.21
C ALA A 91 16.62 -1.54 -7.91
N ASP A 92 15.76 -0.93 -8.74
CA ASP A 92 16.12 0.18 -9.59
C ASP A 92 16.54 1.36 -8.70
N ARG A 93 17.83 1.69 -8.75
CA ARG A 93 18.43 2.72 -7.90
C ARG A 93 17.95 4.09 -8.39
N ARG A 94 17.00 4.69 -7.66
CA ARG A 94 16.48 6.10 -7.68
C ARG A 94 14.96 6.24 -7.88
N ARG A 95 14.16 5.21 -7.60
CA ARG A 95 12.69 5.37 -7.51
C ARG A 95 12.30 6.21 -6.29
N VAL A 96 11.32 7.10 -6.45
CA VAL A 96 10.66 7.80 -5.32
C VAL A 96 9.70 6.84 -4.63
N VAL A 97 9.14 5.89 -5.37
CA VAL A 97 8.37 4.76 -4.85
C VAL A 97 9.32 3.71 -4.29
N ARG A 98 9.12 3.30 -3.03
CA ARG A 98 9.83 2.15 -2.46
C ARG A 98 9.20 0.86 -3.00
N VAL A 99 10.04 -0.05 -3.49
CA VAL A 99 9.59 -1.37 -3.97
C VAL A 99 10.10 -2.44 -3.02
N VAL A 100 9.18 -3.28 -2.53
CA VAL A 100 9.48 -4.45 -1.69
C VAL A 100 9.01 -5.69 -2.43
N TYR A 101 9.85 -6.73 -2.43
CA TYR A 101 9.50 -8.05 -2.93
C TYR A 101 9.38 -8.99 -1.75
N SER A 102 8.36 -9.87 -1.75
CA SER A 102 8.27 -10.87 -0.71
C SER A 102 9.43 -11.88 -0.80
N PRO A 103 9.94 -12.38 0.33
CA PRO A 103 10.89 -13.49 0.32
C PRO A 103 10.31 -14.73 -0.36
N ALA A 104 11.18 -15.62 -0.84
CA ALA A 104 10.74 -16.90 -1.41
C ALA A 104 9.89 -17.69 -0.40
N GLY A 105 8.69 -18.10 -0.82
CA GLY A 105 7.74 -18.83 0.02
C GLY A 105 6.96 -17.97 1.02
N VAL A 106 7.09 -16.64 0.97
CA VAL A 106 6.31 -15.69 1.76
C VAL A 106 5.35 -14.96 0.84
N LEU A 107 4.09 -14.87 1.26
CA LEU A 107 3.05 -14.18 0.50
C LEU A 107 3.17 -12.66 0.68
N ALA A 108 2.76 -11.90 -0.34
CA ALA A 108 2.79 -10.44 -0.29
C ALA A 108 1.90 -9.86 0.83
N ASP A 109 0.81 -10.55 1.20
CA ASP A 109 -0.09 -10.15 2.26
C ASP A 109 0.59 -10.15 3.64
N ASP A 110 1.40 -11.17 3.93
CA ASP A 110 2.21 -11.25 5.15
C ASP A 110 3.24 -10.11 5.21
N VAL A 111 3.87 -9.80 4.08
CA VAL A 111 4.81 -8.68 4.00
C VAL A 111 4.10 -7.35 4.26
N ILE A 112 2.89 -7.16 3.74
CA ILE A 112 2.08 -5.96 4.02
C ILE A 112 1.76 -5.89 5.52
N ARG A 113 1.30 -6.99 6.14
CA ARG A 113 1.00 -7.04 7.59
C ARG A 113 2.23 -6.67 8.42
N ASP A 114 3.39 -7.18 8.04
CA ASP A 114 4.66 -6.92 8.70
C ASP A 114 5.12 -5.46 8.53
N GLU A 115 4.96 -4.87 7.34
CA GLU A 115 5.26 -3.44 7.12
C GLU A 115 4.33 -2.55 7.96
N VAL A 116 3.04 -2.89 8.09
CA VAL A 116 2.11 -2.16 8.97
C VAL A 116 2.57 -2.20 10.43
N ASP A 117 3.10 -3.33 10.90
CA ASP A 117 3.57 -3.50 12.29
C ASP A 117 4.92 -2.83 12.56
N ARG A 118 5.78 -2.75 11.54
CA ARG A 118 7.09 -2.07 11.63
C ARG A 118 6.96 -0.56 11.75
N LEU A 119 5.92 0.03 11.17
CA LEU A 119 5.73 1.47 11.17
C LEU A 119 5.34 1.99 12.57
N PRO A 120 5.85 3.16 13.01
CA PRO A 120 5.47 3.75 14.29
C PRO A 120 3.95 3.94 14.43
N ALA A 121 3.39 3.70 15.62
CA ALA A 121 1.96 3.85 15.87
C ALA A 121 1.45 5.29 15.67
N ALA A 122 2.31 6.28 15.88
CA ALA A 122 2.00 7.69 15.63
C ALA A 122 1.89 8.03 14.13
N ARG A 123 2.35 7.15 13.25
CA ARG A 123 2.33 7.36 11.81
C ARG A 123 1.05 6.76 11.21
N PRO A 124 0.22 7.55 10.51
CA PRO A 124 -0.91 7.02 9.75
C PRO A 124 -0.45 6.05 8.67
N VAL A 125 -1.25 5.02 8.43
CA VAL A 125 -0.98 4.01 7.41
C VAL A 125 -2.24 3.81 6.57
N VAL A 126 -2.05 3.82 5.25
CA VAL A 126 -3.08 3.53 4.27
C VAL A 126 -2.67 2.29 3.50
N VAL A 127 -3.50 1.25 3.52
CA VAL A 127 -3.25 0.01 2.78
C VAL A 127 -4.18 -0.04 1.57
N VAL A 128 -3.61 -0.21 0.37
CA VAL A 128 -4.36 -0.38 -0.87
C VAL A 128 -4.41 -1.87 -1.21
N THR A 129 -5.61 -2.45 -1.13
CA THR A 129 -5.85 -3.86 -1.47
C THR A 129 -7.33 -4.12 -1.68
N ASN A 130 -7.67 -5.13 -2.48
CA ASN A 130 -9.04 -5.66 -2.61
C ASN A 130 -9.26 -6.93 -1.78
N ASP A 131 -8.22 -7.44 -1.10
CA ASP A 131 -8.32 -8.63 -0.26
C ASP A 131 -9.01 -8.32 1.06
N ARG A 132 -10.14 -9.00 1.32
CA ARG A 132 -10.97 -8.77 2.52
C ARG A 132 -10.29 -9.21 3.81
N GLN A 133 -9.45 -10.24 3.76
CA GLN A 133 -8.71 -10.70 4.92
C GLN A 133 -7.65 -9.66 5.29
N ILE A 134 -6.87 -9.17 4.32
CA ILE A 134 -5.90 -8.09 4.56
C ILE A 134 -6.61 -6.86 5.12
N VAL A 135 -7.72 -6.43 4.51
CA VAL A 135 -8.51 -5.28 4.99
C VAL A 135 -8.90 -5.45 6.46
N THR A 136 -9.37 -6.64 6.84
CA THR A 136 -9.77 -6.93 8.23
C THR A 136 -8.58 -6.82 9.17
N ASP A 137 -7.47 -7.47 8.83
CA ASP A 137 -6.27 -7.53 9.66
C ASP A 137 -5.64 -6.14 9.87
N VAL A 138 -5.49 -5.36 8.81
CA VAL A 138 -4.83 -4.04 8.89
C VAL A 138 -5.73 -2.99 9.54
N ARG A 139 -7.06 -3.11 9.40
CA ARG A 139 -8.01 -2.26 10.13
C ARG A 139 -7.99 -2.53 11.63
N ALA A 140 -7.86 -3.80 12.03
CA ALA A 140 -7.66 -4.15 13.44
C ALA A 140 -6.39 -3.52 14.03
N LYS A 141 -5.39 -3.25 13.17
CA LYS A 141 -4.14 -2.53 13.49
C LYS A 141 -4.23 -1.01 13.31
N GLY A 142 -5.42 -0.46 13.08
CA GLY A 142 -5.66 0.97 12.97
C GLY A 142 -5.21 1.62 11.65
N ALA A 143 -5.02 0.84 10.59
CA ALA A 143 -4.77 1.38 9.25
C ALA A 143 -6.08 1.80 8.54
N ASN A 144 -6.00 2.84 7.72
CA ASN A 144 -7.00 3.12 6.70
C ASN A 144 -6.81 2.14 5.53
N THR A 145 -7.88 1.89 4.78
CA THR A 145 -7.84 1.01 3.61
C THR A 145 -8.46 1.69 2.40
N LEU A 146 -7.86 1.51 1.24
CA LEU A 146 -8.40 1.89 -0.06
C LEU A 146 -8.48 0.65 -0.95
N SER A 147 -9.45 0.61 -1.86
CA SER A 147 -9.45 -0.41 -2.91
C SER A 147 -8.45 -0.06 -4.01
N SER A 148 -8.03 -1.08 -4.74
CA SER A 148 -7.24 -0.99 -5.96
C SER A 148 -7.95 -0.12 -7.01
N ASP A 149 -9.28 -0.24 -7.14
CA ASP A 149 -10.10 0.60 -8.03
C ASP A 149 -10.03 2.10 -7.67
N GLN A 150 -10.08 2.42 -6.38
CA GLN A 150 -9.93 3.80 -5.90
C GLN A 150 -8.54 4.35 -6.23
N LEU A 151 -7.48 3.55 -6.01
CA LEU A 151 -6.13 3.95 -6.40
C LEU A 151 -6.01 4.15 -7.91
N LEU A 152 -6.54 3.23 -8.74
CA LEU A 152 -6.49 3.35 -10.20
C LEU A 152 -7.16 4.61 -10.71
N THR A 153 -8.22 5.08 -10.04
CA THR A 153 -8.88 6.35 -10.39
C THR A 153 -7.91 7.53 -10.20
N GLN A 154 -7.04 7.49 -9.20
CA GLN A 154 -6.02 8.50 -8.92
C GLN A 154 -4.80 8.43 -9.84
N LEU A 155 -4.61 7.33 -10.58
CA LEU A 155 -3.48 7.17 -11.51
C LEU A 155 -3.75 7.79 -12.90
N ARG A 156 -4.98 8.27 -13.14
CA ARG A 156 -5.41 8.88 -14.40
C ARG A 156 -4.89 10.30 -14.59
#